data_AF-A0A4Y3VYL9-F1
#
_entry.id   AF-A0A4Y3VYL9-F1
#
_cell.length_a   1.000
_cell.length_b   1.000
_cell.length_c   1.000
_cell.angle_alpha   90.00
_cell.angle_beta   90.00
_cell.angle_gamma   90.00
#
_symmetry.space_group_name_H-M   'P 1'
#
loop_
_entity.id
_entity.type
_entity.pdbx_description
1 polymer ?
#
loop_
_entity_poly.entity_id
_entity_poly.type
_entity_poly.pdbx_seq_one_letter_code
_entity_poly.pdbx_strand_id
1 'polypeptide(L)'
;MIHLRAAVAAARHQDRPTAKGLLDQAEELADDLGSDENYWQTGFGPTNVLLHRLSVELDLDNVSYVVEHGQINVDHMPQERSVSHRIDYARALSLTGRGDEAFTELRTAERTSPQLVRNNPRVRETLRDLIKQSPVTGGSRSSEVFVMAQRCRAVQ
;
A
#
# COMPACT_ATOMS: atom_id res chain seq x y z
N MET A 1 2.83 8.41 16.55
CA MET A 1 1.73 7.48 16.15
C MET A 1 0.33 8.09 16.13
N ILE A 2 -0.10 8.87 17.13
CA ILE A 2 -1.49 9.41 17.16
C ILE A 2 -1.81 10.28 15.94
N HIS A 3 -0.88 11.16 15.54
CA HIS A 3 -0.99 11.98 14.34
C HIS A 3 -1.19 11.13 13.07
N LEU A 4 -0.41 10.07 12.88
CA LEU A 4 -0.54 9.17 11.71
C LEU A 4 -1.90 8.48 11.65
N ARG A 5 -2.44 8.02 12.79
CA ARG A 5 -3.77 7.39 12.85
C ARG A 5 -4.88 8.40 12.57
N ALA A 6 -4.76 9.61 13.12
CA ALA A 6 -5.70 10.69 12.88
C ALA A 6 -5.66 11.18 11.42
N ALA A 7 -4.48 11.23 10.80
CA ALA A 7 -4.32 11.59 9.39
C ALA A 7 -5.05 10.61 8.46
N VAL A 8 -4.92 9.31 8.71
CA VAL A 8 -5.67 8.26 7.97
C VAL A 8 -7.18 8.43 8.16
N ALA A 9 -7.63 8.74 9.37
CA ALA A 9 -9.06 8.99 9.63
C ALA A 9 -9.56 10.23 8.86
N ALA A 10 -8.84 11.34 8.92
CA ALA A 10 -9.15 12.56 8.17
C ALA A 10 -9.17 12.32 6.65
N ALA A 11 -8.19 11.59 6.13
CA ALA A 11 -8.10 11.23 4.71
C ALA A 11 -9.34 10.46 4.23
N ARG A 12 -9.81 9.47 5.01
CA ARG A 12 -11.04 8.72 4.68
C ARG A 12 -12.31 9.56 4.72
N HIS A 13 -12.30 10.68 5.45
CA HIS A 13 -13.36 11.68 5.42
C HIS A 13 -13.15 12.76 4.34
N GLN A 14 -12.15 12.60 3.46
CA GLN A 14 -11.76 13.56 2.43
C GLN A 14 -11.34 14.94 2.99
N ASP A 15 -10.96 15.00 4.27
CA ASP A 15 -10.43 16.20 4.91
C ASP A 15 -8.92 16.31 4.64
N ARG A 16 -8.59 16.78 3.43
CA ARG A 16 -7.21 16.95 2.98
C ARG A 16 -6.39 17.91 3.84
N PRO A 17 -6.89 19.11 4.22
CA PRO A 17 -6.13 20.03 5.07
C PRO A 17 -5.73 19.40 6.41
N THR A 18 -6.67 18.76 7.10
CA THR A 18 -6.39 18.12 8.39
C THR A 18 -5.42 16.95 8.23
N ALA A 19 -5.61 16.10 7.21
CA ALA A 19 -4.73 14.97 6.95
C ALA A 19 -3.28 15.42 6.71
N LYS A 20 -3.07 16.48 5.90
CA LYS A 20 -1.75 17.04 5.63
C LYS A 20 -1.10 17.62 6.87
N GLY A 21 -1.82 18.48 7.62
CA GLY A 21 -1.26 19.08 8.84
C GLY A 21 -0.84 18.04 9.89
N LEU A 22 -1.60 16.94 10.02
CA LEU A 22 -1.24 15.84 10.91
C LEU A 22 -0.02 15.04 10.41
N LEU A 23 0.13 14.87 9.10
CA LEU A 23 1.32 14.22 8.54
C LEU A 23 2.57 15.10 8.73
N ASP A 24 2.45 16.41 8.52
CA ASP A 24 3.58 17.33 8.65
C ASP A 24 4.06 17.39 10.11
N GLN A 25 3.14 17.41 11.09
CA GLN A 25 3.48 17.26 12.52
C GLN A 25 4.16 15.91 12.83
N ALA A 26 3.73 14.82 12.17
CA ALA A 26 4.36 13.53 12.38
C ALA A 26 5.75 13.44 11.75
N GLU A 27 5.98 14.16 10.66
CA GLU A 27 7.27 14.26 9.97
C GLU A 27 8.27 15.04 10.81
N GLU A 28 7.91 16.21 11.36
CA GLU A 28 8.74 16.96 12.30
C GLU A 28 9.23 16.09 13.46
N LEU A 29 8.32 15.31 14.06
CA LEU A 29 8.65 14.39 15.16
C LEU A 29 9.54 13.21 14.74
N ALA A 30 9.43 12.76 13.49
CA ALA A 30 10.25 11.68 12.97
C ALA A 30 11.66 12.18 12.59
N ASP A 31 11.77 13.41 12.10
CA ASP A 31 13.05 14.08 11.85
C ASP A 31 13.83 14.29 13.15
N ASP A 32 13.15 14.70 14.22
CA ASP A 32 13.74 14.80 15.57
C ASP A 32 14.24 13.45 16.10
N LEU A 33 13.55 12.35 15.76
CA LEU A 33 13.96 11.00 16.13
C LEU A 33 15.16 10.49 15.29
N GLY A 34 15.22 10.88 14.01
CA GLY A 34 16.36 10.67 13.12
C GLY A 34 16.57 9.24 12.58
N SER A 35 15.88 8.23 13.12
CA SER A 35 15.96 6.84 12.67
C SER A 35 14.63 6.10 12.81
N ASP A 36 14.49 5.00 12.07
CA ASP A 36 13.39 4.06 12.25
C ASP A 36 13.61 3.25 13.52
N GLU A 37 12.81 3.55 14.56
CA GLU A 37 12.91 2.88 15.85
C GLU A 37 11.62 2.15 16.19
N ASN A 38 11.74 1.04 16.92
CA ASN A 38 10.58 0.23 17.30
C ASN A 38 10.39 0.17 18.83
N TYR A 39 10.46 1.33 19.49
CA TYR A 39 10.17 1.43 20.91
C TYR A 39 8.69 1.10 21.19
N TRP A 40 8.46 0.24 22.18
CA TRP A 40 7.13 -0.21 22.62
C TRP A 40 6.22 -0.72 21.48
N GLN A 41 6.81 -1.36 20.46
CA GLN A 41 6.08 -1.89 19.30
C GLN A 41 5.32 -0.83 18.49
N THR A 42 5.67 0.45 18.64
CA THR A 42 5.01 1.53 17.92
C THR A 42 5.51 1.65 16.48
N GLY A 43 6.73 1.19 16.19
CA GLY A 43 7.39 1.27 14.88
C GLY A 43 7.40 2.69 14.32
N PHE A 44 7.57 3.71 15.17
CA PHE A 44 7.54 5.11 14.74
C PHE A 44 8.92 5.57 14.29
N GLY A 45 8.97 6.19 13.12
CA GLY A 45 10.19 6.71 12.51
C GLY A 45 9.93 7.20 11.09
N PRO A 46 10.95 7.78 10.43
CA PRO A 46 10.81 8.45 9.13
C PRO A 46 10.16 7.58 8.06
N THR A 47 10.56 6.30 7.94
CA THR A 47 9.98 5.40 6.94
C THR A 47 8.52 5.14 7.22
N ASN A 48 8.13 4.91 8.48
CA ASN A 48 6.72 4.68 8.81
C ASN A 48 5.84 5.91 8.55
N VAL A 49 6.36 7.13 8.77
CA VAL A 49 5.64 8.36 8.39
C VAL A 49 5.44 8.41 6.87
N LEU A 50 6.48 8.11 6.09
CA LEU A 50 6.38 8.06 4.63
C LEU A 50 5.34 7.02 4.15
N LEU A 51 5.34 5.81 4.73
CA LEU A 51 4.34 4.78 4.43
C LEU A 51 2.91 5.27 4.71
N HIS A 52 2.72 5.96 5.83
CA HIS A 52 1.44 6.55 6.18
C HIS A 52 1.04 7.70 5.23
N ARG A 53 2.00 8.53 4.80
CA ARG A 53 1.78 9.60 3.80
C ARG A 53 1.30 9.02 2.47
N LEU A 54 1.95 7.96 1.98
CA LEU A 54 1.52 7.26 0.75
C LEU A 54 0.10 6.67 0.88
N SER A 55 -0.21 6.04 2.00
CA SER A 55 -1.55 5.49 2.26
C SER A 55 -2.62 6.60 2.33
N VAL A 56 -2.30 7.73 2.98
CA VAL A 56 -3.18 8.91 3.05
C VAL A 56 -3.41 9.53 1.69
N GLU A 57 -2.36 9.71 0.89
CA GLU A 57 -2.48 10.28 -0.46
C GLU A 57 -3.29 9.34 -1.37
N LEU A 58 -3.20 8.02 -1.19
CA LEU A 58 -4.04 7.05 -1.88
C LEU A 58 -5.52 7.14 -1.45
N ASP A 59 -5.81 7.28 -0.16
CA ASP A 59 -7.18 7.46 0.36
C ASP A 59 -7.76 8.83 -0.07
N LEU A 60 -6.91 9.81 -0.40
CA LEU A 60 -7.26 11.13 -0.95
C LEU A 60 -7.23 11.18 -2.49
N ASP A 61 -7.25 10.03 -3.17
CA ASP A 61 -7.26 9.89 -4.63
C ASP A 61 -6.08 10.56 -5.38
N ASN A 62 -4.97 10.86 -4.69
CA ASN A 62 -3.74 11.37 -5.30
C ASN A 62 -2.84 10.21 -5.76
N VAL A 63 -3.36 9.42 -6.69
CA VAL A 63 -2.71 8.19 -7.16
C VAL A 63 -1.33 8.47 -7.78
N SER A 64 -1.19 9.57 -8.52
CA SER A 64 0.07 9.96 -9.16
C SER A 64 1.20 10.13 -8.15
N TYR A 65 0.92 10.74 -7.00
CA TYR A 65 1.92 10.93 -5.95
C TYR A 65 2.41 9.58 -5.40
N VAL A 66 1.49 8.64 -5.18
CA VAL A 66 1.83 7.30 -4.68
C VAL A 66 2.65 6.52 -5.70
N VAL A 67 2.35 6.67 -6.99
CA VAL A 67 3.09 6.01 -8.06
C VAL A 67 4.51 6.59 -8.20
N GLU A 68 4.67 7.90 -8.02
CA GLU A 68 5.96 8.58 -8.09
C GLU A 68 6.86 8.30 -6.89
N HIS A 69 6.29 8.23 -5.68
CA HIS A 69 7.04 8.14 -4.42
C HIS A 69 6.98 6.76 -3.75
N GLY A 70 6.19 5.81 -4.29
CA GLY A 70 5.92 4.52 -3.65
C GLY A 70 6.99 3.45 -3.84
N GLN A 71 7.99 3.70 -4.70
CA GLN A 71 9.13 2.80 -4.86
C GLN A 71 10.19 3.05 -3.78
N ILE A 72 10.00 2.42 -2.62
CA ILE A 72 10.85 2.58 -1.44
C ILE A 72 11.28 1.22 -0.88
N ASN A 73 12.48 1.16 -0.30
CA ASN A 73 12.95 -0.03 0.39
C ASN A 73 12.27 -0.13 1.75
N VAL A 74 11.50 -1.21 1.95
CA VAL A 74 10.75 -1.49 3.18
C VAL A 74 11.14 -2.82 3.81
N ASP A 75 12.23 -3.42 3.35
CA ASP A 75 12.61 -4.78 3.79
C ASP A 75 13.12 -4.80 5.24
N HIS A 76 13.57 -3.66 5.78
CA HIS A 76 13.92 -3.50 7.20
C HIS A 76 12.70 -3.28 8.11
N MET A 77 11.55 -2.94 7.54
CA MET A 77 10.33 -2.65 8.32
C MET A 77 9.65 -3.94 8.80
N PRO A 78 8.86 -3.88 9.89
CA PRO A 78 8.02 -5.00 10.30
C PRO A 78 7.15 -5.52 9.15
N GLN A 79 6.99 -6.85 9.04
CA GLN A 79 6.30 -7.49 7.91
C GLN A 79 4.90 -6.91 7.64
N GLU A 80 4.14 -6.57 8.69
CA GLU A 80 2.83 -5.94 8.55
C GLU A 80 2.92 -4.63 7.74
N ARG A 81 3.95 -3.82 8.00
CA ARG A 81 4.15 -2.51 7.39
C ARG A 81 4.60 -2.62 5.94
N SER A 82 5.61 -3.44 5.70
CA SER A 82 6.13 -3.66 4.36
C SER A 82 5.08 -4.29 3.44
N VAL A 83 4.30 -5.26 3.92
CA VAL A 83 3.21 -5.88 3.15
C VAL A 83 2.07 -4.90 2.90
N SER A 84 1.67 -4.11 3.90
CA SER A 84 0.61 -3.11 3.72
C SER A 84 1.00 -2.06 2.67
N HIS A 85 2.25 -1.57 2.72
CA HIS A 85 2.78 -0.65 1.71
C HIS A 85 2.74 -1.25 0.30
N ARG A 86 3.24 -2.47 0.12
CA ARG A 86 3.22 -3.15 -1.19
C ARG A 86 1.80 -3.33 -1.73
N ILE A 87 0.81 -3.58 -0.88
CA ILE A 87 -0.60 -3.66 -1.28
C ILE A 87 -1.13 -2.29 -1.76
N ASP A 88 -0.86 -1.22 -1.00
CA ASP A 88 -1.31 0.13 -1.36
C ASP A 88 -0.61 0.61 -2.65
N TYR A 89 0.70 0.36 -2.78
CA TYR A 89 1.46 0.69 -3.99
C TYR A 89 0.99 -0.11 -5.21
N ALA A 90 0.74 -1.42 -5.06
CA ALA A 90 0.16 -2.23 -6.12
C ALA A 90 -1.23 -1.72 -6.58
N ARG A 91 -2.06 -1.28 -5.63
CA ARG A 91 -3.36 -0.67 -5.94
C ARG A 91 -3.17 0.61 -6.75
N ALA A 92 -2.24 1.49 -6.35
CA ALA A 92 -1.95 2.72 -7.09
C ALA A 92 -1.45 2.43 -8.53
N LEU A 93 -0.53 1.47 -8.68
CA LEU A 93 -0.03 1.03 -10.00
C LEU A 93 -1.18 0.50 -10.89
N SER A 94 -2.06 -0.33 -10.34
CA SER A 94 -3.23 -0.86 -11.06
C SER A 94 -4.17 0.25 -11.55
N LEU A 95 -4.42 1.28 -10.75
CA LEU A 95 -5.27 2.42 -11.11
C LEU A 95 -4.68 3.25 -12.27
N THR A 96 -3.36 3.23 -12.44
CA THR A 96 -2.64 3.90 -13.55
C THR A 96 -2.40 3.01 -14.77
N GLY A 97 -2.95 1.79 -14.79
CA GLY A 97 -2.77 0.84 -15.89
C GLY A 97 -1.41 0.11 -15.89
N ARG A 98 -0.59 0.27 -14.84
CA ARG A 98 0.71 -0.42 -14.66
C ARG A 98 0.50 -1.83 -14.07
N GLY A 99 -0.31 -2.64 -14.76
CA GLY A 99 -0.82 -3.91 -14.24
C GLY A 99 0.24 -4.97 -13.95
N ASP A 100 1.33 -5.01 -14.71
CA ASP A 100 2.42 -5.98 -14.53
C ASP A 100 3.22 -5.69 -13.25
N GLU A 101 3.47 -4.40 -12.99
CA GLU A 101 4.17 -3.94 -11.78
C GLU A 101 3.28 -4.11 -10.55
N ALA A 102 2.00 -3.78 -10.68
CA ALA A 102 1.01 -4.03 -9.64
C ALA A 102 0.97 -5.51 -9.23
N PHE A 103 0.95 -6.43 -10.21
CA PHE A 103 0.96 -7.86 -9.92
C PHE A 103 2.27 -8.33 -9.28
N THR A 104 3.41 -7.78 -9.71
CA THR A 104 4.73 -8.09 -9.14
C THR A 104 4.79 -7.72 -7.66
N GLU A 105 4.27 -6.55 -7.28
CA GLU A 105 4.20 -6.12 -5.88
C GLU A 105 3.25 -7.00 -5.05
N LEU A 106 2.07 -7.34 -5.58
CA LEU A 106 1.15 -8.27 -4.90
C LEU A 106 1.77 -9.66 -4.70
N ARG A 107 2.50 -10.19 -5.69
CA ARG A 107 3.19 -11.48 -5.59
C ARG A 107 4.28 -11.44 -4.52
N THR A 108 5.02 -10.34 -4.44
CA THR A 108 6.05 -10.13 -3.42
C THR A 108 5.41 -10.05 -2.03
N ALA A 109 4.34 -9.27 -1.89
CA ALA A 109 3.56 -9.19 -0.67
C ALA A 109 3.01 -10.55 -0.22
N GLU A 110 2.49 -11.37 -1.15
CA GLU A 110 1.93 -12.70 -0.82
C GLU A 110 3.03 -13.65 -0.36
N ARG A 111 4.23 -13.58 -0.95
CA ARG A 111 5.38 -14.39 -0.53
C ARG A 111 5.84 -14.02 0.88
N THR A 112 5.80 -12.74 1.24
CA THR A 112 6.18 -12.26 2.59
C THR A 112 5.14 -12.61 3.63
N SER A 113 3.85 -12.36 3.37
CA SER A 113 2.77 -12.71 4.30
C SER A 113 1.50 -13.13 3.56
N PRO A 114 1.33 -14.43 3.31
CA PRO A 114 0.13 -14.95 2.64
C PRO A 114 -1.16 -14.62 3.39
N GLN A 115 -1.12 -14.61 4.73
CA GLN A 115 -2.28 -14.37 5.59
C GLN A 115 -2.79 -12.93 5.47
N LEU A 116 -1.87 -11.94 5.41
CA LEU A 116 -2.25 -10.55 5.22
C LEU A 116 -2.82 -10.31 3.82
N VAL A 117 -2.20 -10.88 2.78
CA VAL A 117 -2.64 -10.65 1.40
C VAL A 117 -3.96 -11.34 1.07
N ARG A 118 -4.10 -12.63 1.38
CA ARG A 118 -5.29 -13.43 0.98
C ARG A 118 -6.58 -13.00 1.67
N ASN A 119 -6.48 -12.39 2.84
CA ASN A 119 -7.63 -11.92 3.62
C ASN A 119 -7.90 -10.42 3.46
N ASN A 120 -7.11 -9.69 2.66
CA ASN A 120 -7.28 -8.25 2.48
C ASN A 120 -8.33 -7.92 1.40
N PRO A 121 -9.41 -7.19 1.73
CA PRO A 121 -10.42 -6.78 0.75
C PRO A 121 -9.86 -5.99 -0.44
N ARG A 122 -8.91 -5.07 -0.19
CA ARG A 122 -8.31 -4.22 -1.24
C ARG A 122 -7.52 -5.05 -2.24
N VAL A 123 -6.84 -6.11 -1.78
CA VAL A 123 -6.14 -7.05 -2.69
C VAL A 123 -7.14 -7.73 -3.63
N ARG A 124 -8.30 -8.16 -3.12
CA ARG A 124 -9.34 -8.80 -3.94
C ARG A 124 -9.88 -7.86 -5.00
N GLU A 125 -10.08 -6.59 -4.66
CA GLU A 125 -10.51 -5.55 -5.61
C GLU A 125 -9.43 -5.32 -6.68
N THR A 126 -8.19 -5.09 -6.27
CA THR A 126 -7.07 -4.89 -7.20
C THR A 126 -6.92 -6.08 -8.16
N LEU A 127 -7.01 -7.32 -7.67
CA LEU A 127 -6.93 -8.51 -8.52
C LEU A 127 -8.08 -8.59 -9.54
N ARG A 128 -9.31 -8.19 -9.17
CA ARG A 128 -10.43 -8.13 -10.13
C ARG A 128 -10.18 -7.08 -11.20
N ASP A 129 -9.64 -5.93 -10.84
CA ASP A 129 -9.33 -4.87 -11.80
C ASP A 129 -8.21 -5.31 -12.74
N LEU A 130 -7.17 -5.96 -12.23
CA LEU A 130 -6.10 -6.55 -13.06
C LEU A 130 -6.64 -7.60 -14.03
N ILE A 131 -7.61 -8.44 -13.63
CA ILE A 131 -8.26 -9.40 -14.52
C ILE A 131 -9.02 -8.67 -15.63
N LYS A 132 -9.81 -7.64 -15.30
CA LYS A 132 -10.56 -6.86 -16.30
C LYS A 132 -9.65 -6.13 -17.29
N GLN A 133 -8.50 -5.66 -16.83
CA GLN A 133 -7.50 -4.97 -17.64
C GLN A 133 -6.65 -5.93 -18.49
N SER A 134 -6.76 -7.25 -18.28
CA SER A 134 -5.90 -8.21 -18.96
C SER A 134 -6.35 -8.42 -20.41
N PRO A 135 -5.45 -8.21 -21.41
CA PRO A 135 -5.79 -8.48 -22.79
C PRO A 135 -5.97 -9.98 -23.05
N VAL A 136 -6.89 -10.34 -23.96
CA VAL A 136 -7.23 -11.73 -24.33
C VAL A 136 -6.01 -12.55 -24.79
N THR A 137 -4.95 -11.88 -25.24
CA THR A 137 -3.69 -12.50 -25.69
C THR A 137 -2.64 -12.68 -24.58
N GLY A 138 -2.88 -12.20 -23.35
CA GLY A 138 -1.91 -12.15 -22.25
C GLY A 138 -1.72 -13.46 -21.47
N GLY A 139 -1.70 -14.61 -22.15
CA GLY A 139 -1.90 -15.96 -21.59
C GLY A 139 -1.25 -16.24 -20.23
N SER A 140 0.08 -16.16 -20.12
CA SER A 140 0.81 -16.56 -18.89
C SER A 140 0.57 -15.62 -17.70
N ARG A 141 0.57 -14.30 -17.91
CA ARG A 141 0.27 -13.35 -16.82
C ARG A 141 -1.19 -13.48 -16.36
N SER A 142 -2.10 -13.57 -17.32
CA SER A 142 -3.53 -13.68 -17.04
C SER A 142 -3.83 -14.95 -16.23
N SER A 143 -3.11 -16.05 -16.49
CA SER A 143 -3.22 -17.27 -15.68
C SER A 143 -2.65 -17.10 -14.28
N GLU A 144 -1.46 -16.51 -14.10
CA GLU A 144 -0.88 -16.28 -12.77
C GLU A 144 -1.76 -15.36 -11.89
N VAL A 145 -2.27 -14.26 -12.47
CA VAL A 145 -3.21 -13.35 -11.79
C VAL A 145 -4.47 -14.08 -11.36
N PHE A 146 -5.03 -14.92 -12.25
CA PHE A 146 -6.23 -15.70 -11.96
C PHE A 146 -6.01 -16.70 -10.80
N VAL A 147 -4.88 -17.41 -10.79
CA VAL A 147 -4.54 -18.34 -9.70
C VAL A 147 -4.39 -17.59 -8.37
N MET A 148 -3.75 -16.41 -8.36
CA MET A 148 -3.69 -15.58 -7.15
C MET A 148 -5.07 -15.09 -6.71
N ALA A 149 -5.92 -14.70 -7.65
CA ALA A 149 -7.29 -14.28 -7.40
C ALA A 149 -8.13 -15.41 -6.76
N GLN A 150 -7.95 -16.66 -7.17
CA GLN A 150 -8.58 -17.82 -6.51
C GLN A 150 -8.11 -17.99 -5.06
N ARG A 151 -6.79 -17.91 -4.81
CA ARG A 151 -6.24 -18.00 -3.44
C ARG A 151 -6.78 -16.89 -2.53
N CYS A 152 -7.03 -15.71 -3.08
CA CYS A 152 -7.60 -14.57 -2.37
C CYS A 152 -9.13 -14.57 -2.36
N ARG A 153 -9.81 -15.58 -2.94
CA ARG A 153 -11.28 -15.62 -3.09
C ARG A 153 -11.85 -14.36 -3.77
N ALA A 154 -11.11 -13.81 -4.72
CA ALA A 154 -11.51 -12.65 -5.52
C ALA A 154 -12.40 -13.07 -6.71
N VAL A 155 -12.24 -14.31 -7.18
CA VAL A 155 -13.04 -14.96 -8.23
C VAL A 155 -13.58 -16.29 -7.70
N GLN A 156 -14.71 -16.74 -8.25
CA GLN A 156 -15.33 -18.04 -7.96
C GLN A 156 -14.86 -19.09 -8.97
#